data_AF-A0A2S7XRE0-F1
#
_entry.id   AF-A0A2S7XRE0-F1
#
_cell.length_a   1.000
_cell.length_b   1.000
_cell.length_c   1.000
_cell.angle_alpha   90.00
_cell.angle_beta   90.00
_cell.angle_gamma   90.00
#
_symmetry.space_group_name_H-M   'P 1'
#
loop_
_entity.id
_entity.type
_entity.pdbx_description
1 polymer ?
#
loop_
_entity_poly.entity_id
_entity_poly.type
_entity_poly.pdbx_seq_one_letter_code
_entity_poly.pdbx_strand_id
1 'polypeptide(L)'
;METCNTLTVLSLSMTSREIAELTGKRHDHVLRDIKTMLSQVHDLQDNPELGYQEIQGVTFEFDNHTKRLSTISLDKDHTLTLLTGYDAKARFKVIRRWQELEAAFASTLQQPSIQPDTYTLPYQPAMKVQIVELAMRSLRVSETSKIRMLAKFIESEGFNSDFLPDYVDEPLVRAITPLLKGMGHSLGSKVANTVNPALEAMGILEHLSRKSTGGKIKQFWSLTEEGLQYGRNETSPNNPRETQPLFFVNRFPELLTRLEAHLDHKILPPAQ
;
A
#
# COMPACT_ATOMS: atom_id res chain seq x y z
N MET A 1 29.97 9.67 3.45
CA MET A 1 29.18 10.68 2.72
C MET A 1 27.72 10.33 2.94
N GLU A 2 27.15 10.84 4.03
CA GLU A 2 25.75 10.62 4.35
C GLU A 2 24.93 11.66 3.58
N THR A 3 24.10 11.20 2.66
CA THR A 3 23.15 12.05 1.94
C THR A 3 21.98 12.35 2.87
N CYS A 4 21.95 13.56 3.44
CA CYS A 4 20.80 14.09 4.16
C CYS A 4 19.56 14.05 3.27
N ASN A 5 18.60 13.23 3.67
CA ASN A 5 17.26 13.19 3.11
C ASN A 5 16.45 14.33 3.75
N THR A 6 16.53 15.54 3.20
CA THR A 6 15.62 16.63 3.57
C THR A 6 14.27 16.40 2.92
N LEU A 7 13.42 15.59 3.56
CA LEU A 7 11.98 15.66 3.36
C LEU A 7 11.50 16.96 3.99
N THR A 8 11.42 18.02 3.19
CA THR A 8 10.81 19.29 3.59
C THR A 8 9.33 19.04 3.84
N VAL A 9 8.95 18.83 5.11
CA VAL A 9 7.55 18.84 5.51
C VAL A 9 7.03 20.25 5.20
N LEU A 10 6.01 20.36 4.36
CA LEU A 10 5.28 21.62 4.10
C LEU A 10 4.53 22.02 5.39
N SER A 11 5.25 22.55 6.37
CA SER A 11 4.67 23.08 7.60
C SER A 11 4.22 24.51 7.36
N LEU A 12 2.92 24.75 7.50
CA LEU A 12 2.33 26.10 7.42
C LEU A 12 2.90 26.95 8.56
N SER A 13 3.49 28.11 8.22
CA SER A 13 4.06 29.04 9.19
C SER A 13 3.71 30.48 8.82
N MET A 14 3.76 31.37 9.81
CA MET A 14 3.56 32.80 9.65
C MET A 14 4.79 33.55 10.13
N THR A 15 5.25 34.53 9.35
CA THR A 15 6.49 35.25 9.66
C THR A 15 6.25 36.38 10.67
N SER A 16 7.25 36.67 11.49
CA SER A 16 7.29 37.82 12.39
C SER A 16 7.05 39.17 11.70
N ARG A 17 7.42 39.28 10.41
CA ARG A 17 7.17 40.47 9.58
C ARG A 17 5.70 40.60 9.21
N GLU A 18 5.09 39.50 8.79
CA GLU A 18 3.66 39.42 8.52
C GLU A 18 2.83 39.72 9.78
N ILE A 19 3.24 39.20 10.94
CA ILE A 19 2.61 39.54 12.23
C ILE A 19 2.76 41.04 12.54
N ALA A 20 3.93 41.64 12.32
CA ALA A 20 4.15 43.07 12.53
C ALA A 20 3.24 43.94 11.65
N GLU A 21 3.09 43.58 10.38
CA GLU A 21 2.22 44.26 9.43
C GLU A 21 0.73 44.15 9.82
N LEU A 22 0.27 42.95 10.17
CA LEU A 22 -1.13 42.73 10.57
C LEU A 22 -1.49 43.45 11.87
N THR A 23 -0.56 43.45 12.84
CA THR A 23 -0.79 44.02 14.17
C THR A 23 -0.48 45.52 14.23
N GLY A 24 0.26 46.07 13.26
CA GLY A 24 0.72 47.45 13.27
C GLY A 24 1.82 47.74 14.31
N LYS A 25 2.39 46.70 14.93
CA LYS A 25 3.52 46.82 15.85
C LYS A 25 4.83 46.95 15.06
N ARG A 26 5.82 47.64 15.62
CA ARG A 26 7.18 47.61 15.08
C ARG A 26 7.72 46.18 15.10
N HIS A 27 8.37 45.76 14.00
CA HIS A 27 8.94 44.43 13.86
C HIS A 27 9.92 44.08 15.00
N ASP A 28 10.73 45.05 15.46
CA ASP A 28 11.63 44.86 16.60
C ASP A 28 10.91 44.48 17.91
N HIS A 29 9.70 45.01 18.13
CA HIS A 29 8.89 44.66 19.29
C HIS A 29 8.29 43.26 19.14
N VAL A 30 7.85 42.90 17.94
CA VAL A 30 7.36 41.54 17.66
C VAL A 30 8.48 40.51 17.88
N LEU A 31 9.71 40.77 17.41
CA LEU A 31 10.84 39.89 17.67
C LEU A 31 11.14 39.73 19.16
N ARG A 32 11.08 40.83 19.94
CA ARG A 32 11.26 40.78 21.40
C ARG A 32 10.15 39.96 22.08
N ASP A 33 8.90 40.20 21.71
CA ASP A 33 7.74 39.51 22.27
C ASP A 33 7.82 38.00 21.96
N ILE A 34 8.23 37.62 20.73
CA ILE A 34 8.45 36.22 20.34
C ILE A 34 9.56 35.57 21.19
N LYS A 35 10.71 36.23 21.35
CA LYS A 35 11.80 35.69 22.17
C LYS A 35 11.38 35.47 23.63
N THR A 36 10.63 36.43 24.18
CA THR A 36 10.12 36.35 25.56
C THR A 36 9.07 35.24 25.70
N MET A 37 8.21 35.07 24.70
CA MET A 37 7.23 33.98 24.69
C MET A 37 7.92 32.61 24.60
N LEU A 38 8.90 32.46 23.71
CA LEU A 38 9.64 31.19 23.57
C LEU A 38 10.42 30.83 24.84
N SER A 39 11.01 31.82 25.53
CA SER A 39 11.68 31.53 26.79
C SER A 39 10.73 31.09 27.90
N GLN A 40 9.50 31.61 27.92
CA GLN A 40 8.46 31.21 28.86
C GLN A 40 7.86 29.83 28.53
N VAL A 41 7.60 29.54 27.25
CA VAL A 41 6.97 28.28 26.82
C VAL A 41 7.90 27.08 26.96
N HIS A 42 9.20 27.28 26.74
CA HIS A 42 10.20 26.20 26.77
C HIS A 42 11.08 26.22 28.02
N ASP A 43 10.69 26.97 29.06
CA ASP A 43 11.42 27.13 30.33
C ASP A 43 12.92 27.46 30.14
N LEU A 44 13.21 28.26 29.11
CA LEU A 44 14.57 28.70 28.78
C LEU A 44 14.93 29.91 29.65
N GLN A 45 15.16 29.69 30.95
CA GLN A 45 15.64 30.74 31.84
C GLN A 45 16.96 31.32 31.32
N ASP A 46 16.95 32.63 31.04
CA ASP A 46 18.12 33.48 30.75
C ASP A 46 19.09 33.01 29.65
N ASN A 47 18.61 32.38 28.56
CA ASN A 47 19.44 32.18 27.37
C ASN A 47 19.25 33.33 26.35
N PRO A 48 20.24 34.23 26.15
CA PRO A 48 20.16 35.31 25.17
C PRO A 48 20.21 34.81 23.72
N GLU A 49 20.66 33.57 23.51
CA GLU A 49 20.95 32.98 22.21
C GLU A 49 19.97 31.86 21.86
N LEU A 50 18.72 32.25 21.55
CA LEU A 50 17.72 31.36 20.93
C LEU A 50 18.15 30.82 19.55
N GLY A 51 19.28 31.28 19.00
CA GLY A 51 19.74 30.95 17.66
C GLY A 51 20.26 29.53 17.47
N TYR A 52 20.49 28.77 18.55
CA TYR A 52 21.07 27.41 18.50
C TYR A 52 20.11 26.30 18.98
N GLN A 53 18.89 26.64 19.39
CA GLN A 53 17.91 25.65 19.82
C GLN A 53 16.94 25.33 18.69
N GLU A 54 16.94 24.08 18.26
CA GLU A 54 15.93 23.52 17.36
C GLU A 54 14.61 23.39 18.12
N ILE A 55 13.81 24.45 18.09
CA ILE A 55 12.44 24.45 18.61
C ILE A 55 11.51 23.98 17.48
N GLN A 56 10.83 22.86 17.68
CA GLN A 56 9.87 22.34 16.72
C GLN A 56 8.77 23.39 16.44
N GLY A 57 8.56 23.73 15.16
CA GLY A 57 7.56 24.73 14.75
C GLY A 57 8.06 26.17 14.71
N VAL A 58 9.34 26.42 14.99
CA VAL A 58 9.96 27.75 14.93
C VAL A 58 11.20 27.72 14.05
N THR A 59 11.26 28.61 13.06
CA THR A 59 12.42 28.76 12.17
C THR A 59 13.03 30.14 12.31
N PHE A 60 14.34 30.20 12.52
CA PHE A 60 15.11 31.44 12.61
C PHE A 60 15.82 31.73 11.28
N GLU A 61 15.52 32.87 10.67
CA GLU A 61 16.23 33.35 9.49
C GLU A 61 17.23 34.44 9.90
N PHE A 62 18.48 34.30 9.46
CA PHE A 62 19.55 35.26 9.69
C PHE A 62 19.92 35.93 8.37
N ASP A 63 20.21 37.23 8.41
CA ASP A 63 20.73 37.95 7.27
C ASP A 63 22.19 37.53 7.01
N ASN A 64 22.45 37.07 5.78
CA ASN A 64 23.76 36.59 5.32
C ASN A 64 24.86 37.67 5.43
N HIS A 65 24.51 38.96 5.39
CA HIS A 65 25.48 40.05 5.42
C HIS A 65 25.79 40.54 6.82
N THR A 66 24.77 40.60 7.69
CA THR A 66 24.92 41.17 9.04
C THR A 66 25.01 40.13 10.14
N LYS A 67 24.75 38.85 9.82
CA LYS A 67 24.60 37.72 10.77
C LYS A 67 23.58 38.01 11.88
N ARG A 68 22.67 38.96 11.66
CA ARG A 68 21.60 39.33 12.60
C ARG A 68 20.33 38.58 12.26
N LEU A 69 19.55 38.23 13.28
CA LEU A 69 18.24 37.60 13.12
C LEU A 69 17.33 38.54 12.34
N SER A 70 16.92 38.14 11.14
CA SER A 70 16.17 38.96 10.19
C SER A 70 14.67 38.70 10.26
N THR A 71 14.27 37.45 10.49
CA THR A 71 12.87 37.01 10.54
C THR A 71 12.75 35.73 11.37
N ILE A 72 11.68 35.59 12.14
CA ILE A 72 11.28 34.32 12.77
C ILE A 72 9.98 33.85 12.11
N SER A 73 9.89 32.57 11.76
CA SER A 73 8.66 31.92 11.28
C SER A 73 8.10 31.03 12.37
N LEU A 74 6.81 31.17 12.67
CA LEU A 74 6.12 30.45 13.73
C LEU A 74 5.02 29.56 13.14
N ASP A 75 4.83 28.39 13.71
CA ASP A 75 3.64 27.58 13.48
C ASP A 75 2.38 28.22 14.10
N LYS A 76 1.24 27.55 13.92
CA LYS A 76 -0.05 28.04 14.41
C LYS A 76 -0.06 28.18 15.93
N ASP A 77 0.43 27.18 16.66
CA ASP A 77 0.33 27.14 18.12
C ASP A 77 1.20 28.22 18.77
N HIS A 78 2.43 28.42 18.28
CA HIS A 78 3.30 29.50 18.74
C HIS A 78 2.73 30.87 18.38
N THR A 79 2.11 31.02 17.20
CA THR A 79 1.49 32.29 16.82
C THR A 79 0.28 32.60 17.71
N LEU A 80 -0.60 31.62 17.95
CA LEU A 80 -1.76 31.79 18.83
C LEU A 80 -1.34 32.09 20.26
N THR A 81 -0.26 31.46 20.74
CA THR A 81 0.31 31.72 22.06
C THR A 81 0.83 33.15 22.18
N LEU A 82 1.61 33.64 21.19
CA LEU A 82 2.07 35.03 21.14
C LEU A 82 0.89 36.02 21.19
N LEU A 83 -0.18 35.70 20.46
CA LEU A 83 -1.35 36.57 20.37
C LEU A 83 -2.08 36.73 21.70
N THR A 84 -1.99 35.79 22.65
CA THR A 84 -2.67 35.92 23.95
C THR A 84 -2.34 37.22 24.68
N GLY A 85 -1.14 37.78 24.47
CA GLY A 85 -0.70 39.06 25.03
C GLY A 85 -0.98 40.30 24.17
N TYR A 86 -1.65 40.18 23.02
CA TYR A 86 -1.92 41.29 22.09
C TYR A 86 -3.36 41.79 22.21
N ASP A 87 -3.61 43.03 21.73
CA ASP A 87 -4.95 43.61 21.77
C ASP A 87 -5.94 42.83 20.89
N ALA A 88 -7.23 42.90 21.24
CA ALA A 88 -8.27 42.12 20.56
C ALA A 88 -8.33 42.36 19.04
N LYS A 89 -8.01 43.58 18.57
CA LYS A 89 -8.04 43.94 17.15
C LYS A 89 -6.87 43.31 16.40
N ALA A 90 -5.68 43.31 16.98
CA ALA A 90 -4.50 42.61 16.47
C ALA A 90 -4.72 41.10 16.41
N ARG A 91 -5.24 40.49 17.49
CA ARG A 91 -5.55 39.05 17.54
C ARG A 91 -6.52 38.63 16.44
N PHE A 92 -7.61 39.39 16.25
CA PHE A 92 -8.62 39.09 15.23
C PHE A 92 -8.05 39.07 13.82
N LYS A 93 -7.19 40.05 13.46
CA LYS A 93 -6.55 40.11 12.14
C LYS A 93 -5.64 38.92 11.88
N VAL A 94 -4.82 38.54 12.86
CA VAL A 94 -3.87 37.44 12.71
C VAL A 94 -4.58 36.08 12.68
N ILE A 95 -5.63 35.88 13.48
CA ILE A 95 -6.47 34.68 13.42
C ILE A 95 -7.13 34.54 12.05
N ARG A 96 -7.70 35.64 11.51
CA ARG A 96 -8.29 35.64 10.17
C ARG A 96 -7.28 35.26 9.10
N ARG A 97 -6.06 35.80 9.18
CA ARG A 97 -4.98 35.45 8.25
C ARG A 97 -4.59 33.97 8.35
N TRP A 98 -4.51 33.41 9.56
CA TRP A 98 -4.27 31.97 9.73
C TRP A 98 -5.38 31.12 9.12
N GLN A 99 -6.64 31.50 9.31
CA GLN A 99 -7.77 30.83 8.66
C GLN A 99 -7.68 30.91 7.13
N GLU A 100 -7.23 32.04 6.57
CA GLU A 100 -6.99 32.18 5.13
C GLU A 100 -5.83 31.30 4.65
N LEU A 101 -4.73 31.21 5.41
CA LEU A 101 -3.61 30.32 5.11
C LEU A 101 -4.01 28.85 5.19
N GLU A 102 -4.81 28.47 6.19
CA GLU A 102 -5.38 27.13 6.31
C GLU A 102 -6.37 26.83 5.19
N ALA A 103 -7.21 27.79 4.80
CA ALA A 103 -8.15 27.64 3.69
C ALA A 103 -7.41 27.56 2.35
N ALA A 104 -6.34 28.33 2.15
CA ALA A 104 -5.50 28.26 0.95
C ALA A 104 -4.70 26.96 0.89
N PHE A 105 -4.15 26.51 2.03
CA PHE A 105 -3.48 25.23 2.15
C PHE A 105 -4.44 24.06 1.95
N ALA A 106 -5.63 24.13 2.56
CA ALA A 106 -6.73 23.19 2.31
C ALA A 106 -7.14 23.22 0.84
N SER A 107 -7.24 24.38 0.20
CA SER A 107 -7.55 24.50 -1.24
C SER A 107 -6.43 23.93 -2.12
N THR A 108 -5.17 24.00 -1.68
CA THR A 108 -4.02 23.40 -2.37
C THR A 108 -4.02 21.88 -2.23
N LEU A 109 -4.54 21.35 -1.12
CA LEU A 109 -4.71 19.91 -0.87
C LEU A 109 -6.09 19.38 -1.31
N GLN A 110 -7.05 20.25 -1.64
CA GLN A 110 -8.40 19.91 -2.08
C GLN A 110 -8.47 19.97 -3.60
N GLN A 111 -8.36 18.77 -4.19
CA GLN A 111 -9.23 18.40 -5.32
C GLN A 111 -10.69 18.80 -5.02
N PRO A 112 -11.50 19.16 -6.04
CA PRO A 112 -12.77 19.86 -5.87
C PRO A 112 -13.73 19.10 -4.94
N SER A 113 -14.15 19.78 -3.86
CA SER A 113 -15.14 19.28 -2.91
C SER A 113 -16.55 19.38 -3.49
N ILE A 114 -17.22 18.24 -3.66
CA ILE A 114 -18.63 18.12 -4.04
C ILE A 114 -19.51 18.35 -2.80
N GLN A 115 -20.59 19.14 -2.95
CA GLN A 115 -21.60 19.45 -1.94
C GLN A 115 -22.45 18.23 -1.52
N PRO A 116 -23.08 18.24 -0.33
CA PRO A 116 -23.68 17.04 0.25
C PRO A 116 -25.12 16.89 -0.22
N ASP A 117 -25.37 16.05 -1.22
CA ASP A 117 -26.69 15.44 -1.47
C ASP A 117 -26.51 14.19 -2.34
N THR A 118 -26.02 13.12 -1.73
CA THR A 118 -26.15 11.70 -2.10
C THR A 118 -25.11 10.92 -1.32
N TYR A 119 -25.49 9.75 -0.78
CA TYR A 119 -24.54 8.79 -0.20
C TYR A 119 -23.67 8.19 -1.31
N THR A 120 -22.76 8.98 -1.85
CA THR A 120 -21.67 8.51 -2.71
C THR A 120 -20.46 8.46 -1.80
N LEU A 121 -20.05 7.25 -1.40
CA LEU A 121 -18.74 7.02 -0.78
C LEU A 121 -17.71 7.87 -1.54
N PRO A 122 -16.89 8.72 -0.88
CA PRO A 122 -15.93 9.55 -1.57
C PRO A 122 -15.11 8.62 -2.45
N TYR A 123 -15.13 8.89 -3.76
CA TYR A 123 -14.38 8.13 -4.73
C TYR A 123 -12.91 8.22 -4.35
N GLN A 124 -12.42 7.21 -3.64
CA GLN A 124 -11.03 7.09 -3.24
C GLN A 124 -10.39 6.15 -4.26
N PRO A 125 -9.49 6.64 -5.14
CA PRO A 125 -8.70 5.77 -6.02
C PRO A 125 -8.06 4.61 -5.23
N ALA A 126 -7.70 4.87 -3.96
CA ALA A 126 -7.21 3.87 -3.02
C ALA A 126 -8.17 2.69 -2.79
N MET A 127 -9.49 2.92 -2.68
CA MET A 127 -10.44 1.82 -2.49
C MET A 127 -10.58 0.94 -3.73
N LYS A 128 -10.64 1.54 -4.94
CA LYS A 128 -10.72 0.73 -6.17
C LYS A 128 -9.45 -0.09 -6.38
N VAL A 129 -8.28 0.49 -6.14
CA VAL A 129 -7.00 -0.24 -6.18
C VAL A 129 -7.02 -1.40 -5.20
N GLN A 130 -7.44 -1.18 -3.95
CA GLN A 130 -7.55 -2.25 -2.94
C GLN A 130 -8.55 -3.34 -3.35
N ILE A 131 -9.68 -2.99 -3.97
CA ILE A 131 -10.65 -3.97 -4.46
C ILE A 131 -10.04 -4.82 -5.58
N VAL A 132 -9.36 -4.18 -6.55
CA VAL A 132 -8.71 -4.88 -7.66
C VAL A 132 -7.60 -5.80 -7.14
N GLU A 133 -6.76 -5.31 -6.23
CA GLU A 133 -5.70 -6.08 -5.58
C GLU A 133 -6.28 -7.27 -4.80
N LEU A 134 -7.31 -7.04 -3.98
CA LEU A 134 -7.97 -8.09 -3.21
C LEU A 134 -8.59 -9.14 -4.12
N ALA A 135 -9.25 -8.73 -5.20
CA ALA A 135 -9.83 -9.63 -6.18
C ALA A 135 -8.74 -10.48 -6.85
N MET A 136 -7.62 -9.87 -7.28
CA MET A 136 -6.51 -10.59 -7.89
C MET A 136 -5.91 -11.63 -6.94
N ARG A 137 -5.74 -11.26 -5.67
CA ARG A 137 -5.16 -12.14 -4.65
C ARG A 137 -6.11 -13.25 -4.23
N SER A 138 -7.40 -12.96 -4.09
CA SER A 138 -8.42 -13.90 -3.59
C SER A 138 -8.88 -14.88 -4.66
N LEU A 139 -8.96 -14.45 -5.92
CA LEU A 139 -9.51 -15.26 -7.02
C LEU A 139 -8.45 -16.06 -7.78
N ARG A 140 -7.17 -16.00 -7.38
CA ARG A 140 -6.04 -16.71 -8.01
C ARG A 140 -6.06 -16.63 -9.55
N VAL A 141 -6.31 -15.42 -10.07
CA VAL A 141 -6.35 -15.14 -11.51
C VAL A 141 -5.01 -15.40 -12.19
N SER A 142 -5.04 -15.84 -13.46
CA SER A 142 -3.84 -16.03 -14.28
C SER A 142 -3.12 -14.70 -14.56
N GLU A 143 -1.82 -14.72 -14.87
CA GLU A 143 -1.04 -13.50 -15.15
C GLU A 143 -1.59 -12.69 -16.34
N THR A 144 -2.00 -13.36 -17.41
CA THR A 144 -2.66 -12.75 -18.57
C THR A 144 -3.99 -12.11 -18.16
N SER A 145 -4.74 -12.74 -17.25
CA SER A 145 -5.99 -12.19 -16.74
C SER A 145 -5.75 -10.99 -15.81
N LYS A 146 -4.66 -11.02 -15.01
CA LYS A 146 -4.22 -9.88 -14.20
C LYS A 146 -3.87 -8.69 -15.08
N ILE A 147 -3.13 -8.90 -16.18
CA ILE A 147 -2.82 -7.83 -17.15
C ILE A 147 -4.09 -7.23 -17.72
N ARG A 148 -5.04 -8.06 -18.19
CA ARG A 148 -6.32 -7.53 -18.72
C ARG A 148 -7.13 -6.80 -17.66
N MET A 149 -7.15 -7.28 -16.42
CA MET A 149 -7.82 -6.59 -15.32
C MET A 149 -7.16 -5.23 -15.04
N LEU A 150 -5.82 -5.17 -15.01
CA LEU A 150 -5.09 -3.92 -14.82
C LEU A 150 -5.33 -2.96 -15.97
N ALA A 151 -5.25 -3.42 -17.22
CA ALA A 151 -5.50 -2.60 -18.41
C ALA A 151 -6.90 -1.95 -18.35
N LYS A 152 -7.94 -2.75 -18.11
CA LYS A 152 -9.31 -2.24 -17.96
C LYS A 152 -9.47 -1.29 -16.78
N PHE A 153 -8.77 -1.55 -15.67
CA PHE A 153 -8.80 -0.67 -14.52
C PHE A 153 -8.17 0.69 -14.85
N ILE A 154 -6.95 0.70 -15.41
CA ILE A 154 -6.22 1.91 -15.83
C ILE A 154 -7.04 2.74 -16.82
N GLU A 155 -7.63 2.09 -17.82
CA GLU A 155 -8.51 2.74 -18.81
C GLU A 155 -9.78 3.31 -18.16
N SER A 156 -10.37 2.62 -17.19
CA SER A 156 -11.54 3.12 -16.44
C SER A 156 -11.24 4.36 -15.60
N GLU A 157 -9.97 4.58 -15.26
CA GLU A 157 -9.47 5.77 -14.57
C GLU A 157 -9.02 6.88 -15.52
N GLY A 158 -9.15 6.68 -16.84
CA GLY A 158 -8.80 7.66 -17.87
C GLY A 158 -7.32 7.69 -18.23
N PHE A 159 -6.53 6.70 -17.79
CA PHE A 159 -5.13 6.56 -18.17
C PHE A 159 -4.96 5.58 -19.34
N ASN A 160 -3.85 5.69 -20.04
CA ASN A 160 -3.47 4.78 -21.12
C ASN A 160 -2.75 3.54 -20.53
N SER A 161 -3.03 2.35 -21.07
CA SER A 161 -2.54 1.05 -20.61
C SER A 161 -1.34 0.49 -21.40
N ASP A 162 -0.79 1.24 -22.37
CA ASP A 162 0.28 0.82 -23.30
C ASP A 162 1.62 0.50 -22.60
N PHE A 163 1.79 0.89 -21.34
CA PHE A 163 2.94 0.53 -20.54
C PHE A 163 2.85 -0.90 -19.97
N LEU A 164 1.68 -1.54 -20.04
CA LEU A 164 1.52 -2.94 -19.69
C LEU A 164 1.99 -3.84 -20.84
N PRO A 165 2.56 -5.01 -20.54
CA PRO A 165 2.92 -5.97 -21.58
C PRO A 165 1.66 -6.56 -22.26
N ASP A 166 1.65 -6.64 -23.58
CA ASP A 166 0.55 -7.24 -24.37
C ASP A 166 0.36 -8.74 -24.08
N TYR A 167 1.45 -9.41 -23.71
CA TYR A 167 1.48 -10.84 -23.45
C TYR A 167 2.44 -11.16 -22.31
N VAL A 168 2.03 -12.06 -21.43
CA VAL A 168 2.93 -12.75 -20.50
C VAL A 168 2.97 -14.20 -20.91
N ASP A 169 4.19 -14.71 -21.05
CA ASP A 169 4.46 -16.10 -21.36
C ASP A 169 4.02 -16.97 -20.17
N GLU A 170 2.75 -17.35 -20.18
CA GLU A 170 2.20 -18.23 -19.16
C GLU A 170 2.64 -19.66 -19.45
N PRO A 171 3.25 -20.37 -18.47
CA PRO A 171 3.66 -21.73 -18.68
C PRO A 171 2.45 -22.59 -19.06
N LEU A 172 2.55 -23.32 -20.16
CA LEU A 172 1.50 -24.20 -20.65
C LEU A 172 1.07 -25.15 -19.53
N VAL A 173 -0.23 -25.22 -19.26
CA VAL A 173 -0.80 -26.09 -18.21
C VAL A 173 -1.62 -27.23 -18.80
N ARG A 174 -1.52 -28.41 -18.18
CA ARG A 174 -2.24 -29.63 -18.56
C ARG A 174 -2.66 -30.40 -17.31
N ALA A 175 -3.78 -31.12 -17.39
CA ALA A 175 -4.14 -32.08 -16.35
C ALA A 175 -3.10 -33.22 -16.29
N ILE A 176 -2.93 -33.81 -15.11
CA ILE A 176 -1.89 -34.83 -14.86
C ILE A 176 -2.05 -36.09 -15.73
N THR A 177 -3.29 -36.52 -16.00
CA THR A 177 -3.57 -37.71 -16.81
C THR A 177 -3.07 -37.56 -18.26
N PRO A 178 -3.42 -36.48 -19.00
CA PRO A 178 -2.82 -36.19 -20.31
C PRO A 178 -1.30 -36.04 -20.32
N LEU A 179 -0.69 -35.52 -19.25
CA LEU A 179 0.76 -35.39 -19.14
C LEU A 179 1.43 -36.76 -19.09
N LEU A 180 1.00 -37.61 -18.16
CA LEU A 180 1.54 -38.95 -17.99
C LEU A 180 1.30 -39.82 -19.23
N LYS A 181 0.10 -39.78 -19.81
CA LYS A 181 -0.21 -40.55 -21.03
C LYS A 181 0.56 -40.06 -22.25
N GLY A 182 0.73 -38.74 -22.39
CA GLY A 182 1.52 -38.16 -23.48
C GLY A 182 3.00 -38.59 -23.45
N MET A 183 3.52 -38.88 -22.25
CA MET A 183 4.87 -39.43 -22.04
C MET A 183 4.93 -40.96 -22.11
N GLY A 184 3.79 -41.65 -22.30
CA GLY A 184 3.74 -43.13 -22.24
C GLY A 184 3.99 -43.70 -20.84
N HIS A 185 3.85 -42.89 -19.78
CA HIS A 185 4.21 -43.28 -18.42
C HIS A 185 3.21 -44.28 -17.82
N SER A 186 3.72 -45.28 -17.10
CA SER A 186 2.92 -46.38 -16.52
C SER A 186 1.86 -45.88 -15.51
N LEU A 187 2.13 -44.74 -14.86
CA LEU A 187 1.22 -44.10 -13.92
C LEU A 187 0.01 -43.42 -14.59
N GLY A 188 0.02 -43.23 -15.92
CA GLY A 188 -1.06 -42.55 -16.64
C GLY A 188 -2.43 -43.24 -16.54
N SER A 189 -2.46 -44.54 -16.26
CA SER A 189 -3.69 -45.30 -15.99
C SER A 189 -4.01 -45.44 -14.49
N LYS A 190 -3.08 -45.05 -13.61
CA LYS A 190 -3.18 -45.23 -12.15
C LYS A 190 -3.29 -43.89 -11.39
N VAL A 191 -3.73 -42.84 -12.07
CA VAL A 191 -3.77 -41.49 -11.51
C VAL A 191 -4.62 -41.42 -10.24
N ALA A 192 -5.87 -41.89 -10.31
CA ALA A 192 -6.81 -41.78 -9.19
C ALA A 192 -6.38 -42.60 -7.97
N ASN A 193 -5.82 -43.80 -8.17
CA ASN A 193 -5.56 -44.76 -7.10
C ASN A 193 -4.13 -44.71 -6.56
N THR A 194 -3.18 -44.11 -7.30
CA THR A 194 -1.76 -44.10 -6.95
C THR A 194 -1.20 -42.69 -6.94
N VAL A 195 -1.38 -41.93 -8.03
CA VAL A 195 -0.75 -40.61 -8.17
C VAL A 195 -1.38 -39.58 -7.25
N ASN A 196 -2.70 -39.41 -7.28
CA ASN A 196 -3.36 -38.39 -6.45
C ASN A 196 -3.15 -38.63 -4.95
N PRO A 197 -3.30 -39.86 -4.41
CA PRO A 197 -3.00 -40.12 -3.00
C PRO A 197 -1.52 -39.89 -2.63
N ALA A 198 -0.59 -40.14 -3.55
CA ALA A 198 0.83 -39.85 -3.32
C ALA A 198 1.10 -38.34 -3.31
N LEU A 199 0.52 -37.58 -4.25
CA LEU A 199 0.62 -36.12 -4.26
C LEU A 199 -0.03 -35.47 -3.03
N GLU A 200 -1.12 -36.05 -2.53
CA GLU A 200 -1.71 -35.64 -1.25
C GLU A 200 -0.78 -35.91 -0.08
N ALA A 201 -0.20 -37.12 0.00
CA ALA A 201 0.77 -37.48 1.04
C ALA A 201 2.04 -36.62 0.99
N MET A 202 2.41 -36.12 -0.19
CA MET A 202 3.51 -35.17 -0.39
C MET A 202 3.12 -33.71 -0.09
N GLY A 203 1.87 -33.43 0.29
CA GLY A 203 1.40 -32.07 0.56
C GLY A 203 1.18 -31.21 -0.68
N ILE A 204 1.16 -31.80 -1.88
CA ILE A 204 1.01 -31.09 -3.17
C ILE A 204 -0.47 -30.93 -3.55
N LEU A 205 -1.29 -31.95 -3.26
CA LEU A 205 -2.74 -31.91 -3.45
C LEU A 205 -3.48 -31.92 -2.12
N GLU A 206 -4.67 -31.33 -2.11
CA GLU A 206 -5.64 -31.40 -1.02
C GLU A 206 -7.03 -31.77 -1.55
N HIS A 207 -7.83 -32.42 -0.70
CA HIS A 207 -9.26 -32.64 -0.95
C HIS A 207 -10.09 -31.49 -0.41
N LEU A 208 -10.83 -30.84 -1.29
CA LEU A 208 -11.88 -29.90 -0.93
C LEU A 208 -13.26 -30.53 -1.13
N SER A 209 -14.25 -30.03 -0.40
CA SER A 209 -15.61 -30.56 -0.47
C SER A 209 -16.66 -29.46 -0.62
N ARG A 210 -17.75 -29.80 -1.30
CA ARG A 210 -18.93 -28.94 -1.42
C ARG A 210 -20.22 -29.74 -1.27
N LYS A 211 -21.28 -29.09 -0.81
CA LYS A 211 -22.64 -29.63 -0.87
C LYS A 211 -23.17 -29.54 -2.30
N SER A 212 -23.68 -30.64 -2.83
CA SER A 212 -24.44 -30.67 -4.08
C SER A 212 -25.86 -30.14 -3.88
N THR A 213 -26.56 -29.84 -4.98
CA THR A 213 -27.96 -29.40 -4.96
C THR A 213 -28.89 -30.40 -4.25
N GLY A 214 -28.55 -31.70 -4.26
CA GLY A 214 -29.27 -32.76 -3.55
C GLY A 214 -28.71 -33.08 -2.15
N GLY A 215 -27.92 -32.20 -1.54
CA GLY A 215 -27.40 -32.34 -0.17
C GLY A 215 -26.21 -33.30 -0.01
N LYS A 216 -25.89 -34.13 -1.02
CA LYS A 216 -24.70 -35.01 -1.00
C LYS A 216 -23.41 -34.19 -1.03
N ILE A 217 -22.40 -34.61 -0.26
CA ILE A 217 -21.06 -34.02 -0.30
C ILE A 217 -20.33 -34.54 -1.55
N LYS A 218 -19.79 -33.62 -2.36
CA LYS A 218 -18.89 -33.92 -3.48
C LYS A 218 -17.48 -33.46 -3.13
N GLN A 219 -16.50 -34.32 -3.38
CA GLN A 219 -15.09 -34.00 -3.22
C GLN A 219 -14.43 -33.70 -4.56
N PHE A 220 -13.44 -32.82 -4.54
CA PHE A 220 -12.64 -32.43 -5.69
C PHE A 220 -11.22 -32.09 -5.24
N TRP A 221 -10.29 -32.20 -6.17
CA TRP A 221 -8.87 -31.98 -5.92
C TRP A 221 -8.49 -30.52 -6.13
N SER A 222 -7.57 -30.01 -5.32
CA SER A 222 -6.97 -28.70 -5.47
C SER A 222 -5.46 -28.78 -5.16
N LEU A 223 -4.65 -27.95 -5.79
CA LEU A 223 -3.26 -27.72 -5.38
C LEU A 223 -3.22 -26.91 -4.10
N THR A 224 -2.39 -27.36 -3.17
CA THR A 224 -2.02 -26.63 -1.95
C THR A 224 -1.11 -25.45 -2.29
N GLU A 225 -0.70 -24.67 -1.28
CA GLU A 225 0.31 -23.62 -1.45
C GLU A 225 1.64 -24.17 -1.98
N GLU A 226 2.12 -25.32 -1.47
CA GLU A 226 3.29 -26.01 -2.03
C GLU A 226 3.03 -26.49 -3.46
N GLY A 227 1.82 -27.00 -3.75
CA GLY A 227 1.47 -27.51 -5.07
C GLY A 227 1.43 -26.44 -6.18
N LEU A 228 1.20 -25.17 -5.82
CA LEU A 228 1.18 -24.05 -6.78
C LEU A 228 2.53 -23.80 -7.46
N GLN A 229 3.64 -24.33 -6.93
CA GLN A 229 4.93 -24.27 -7.63
C GLN A 229 4.96 -25.13 -8.90
N TYR A 230 4.11 -26.17 -8.96
CA TYR A 230 4.05 -27.14 -10.06
C TYR A 230 2.86 -26.93 -10.98
N GLY A 231 1.95 -26.01 -10.65
CA GLY A 231 0.73 -25.82 -11.41
C GLY A 231 -0.15 -24.71 -10.86
N ARG A 232 -1.40 -24.69 -11.29
CA ARG A 232 -2.43 -23.77 -10.80
C ARG A 232 -3.77 -24.46 -10.67
N ASN A 233 -4.63 -23.88 -9.84
CA ASN A 233 -6.02 -24.31 -9.71
C ASN A 233 -6.87 -23.51 -10.67
N GLU A 234 -7.52 -24.18 -11.60
CA GLU A 234 -8.52 -23.56 -12.47
C GLU A 234 -9.91 -23.94 -12.01
N THR A 235 -10.88 -23.06 -12.25
CA THR A 235 -12.28 -23.37 -12.05
C THR A 235 -12.67 -24.57 -12.92
N SER A 236 -13.32 -25.57 -12.31
CA SER A 236 -13.79 -26.76 -13.03
C SER A 236 -14.80 -26.37 -14.10
N PRO A 237 -14.68 -26.87 -15.35
CA PRO A 237 -15.64 -26.59 -16.41
C PRO A 237 -17.04 -27.16 -16.09
N ASN A 238 -17.10 -28.17 -15.22
CA ASN A 238 -18.36 -28.82 -14.81
C ASN A 238 -19.04 -28.08 -13.65
N ASN A 239 -18.28 -27.33 -12.83
CA ASN A 239 -18.87 -26.61 -11.72
C ASN A 239 -18.03 -25.41 -11.28
N PRO A 240 -18.62 -24.19 -11.25
CA PRO A 240 -17.90 -23.00 -10.83
C PRO A 240 -17.50 -22.98 -9.34
N ARG A 241 -18.02 -23.91 -8.53
CA ARG A 241 -17.67 -24.07 -7.10
C ARG A 241 -16.65 -25.18 -6.86
N GLU A 242 -16.05 -25.73 -7.91
CA GLU A 242 -14.99 -26.73 -7.83
C GLU A 242 -13.75 -26.19 -8.54
N THR A 243 -12.59 -26.64 -8.10
CA THR A 243 -11.33 -26.44 -8.81
C THR A 243 -10.90 -27.74 -9.50
N GLN A 244 -10.03 -27.59 -10.49
CA GLN A 244 -9.25 -28.67 -11.07
C GLN A 244 -7.76 -28.27 -11.04
N PRO A 245 -6.86 -29.16 -10.58
CA PRO A 245 -5.43 -28.89 -10.61
C PRO A 245 -4.90 -29.11 -12.03
N LEU A 246 -4.27 -28.09 -12.60
CA LEU A 246 -3.50 -28.20 -13.84
C LEU A 246 -2.02 -27.95 -13.56
N PHE A 247 -1.16 -28.76 -14.16
CA PHE A 247 0.28 -28.74 -13.92
C PHE A 247 1.02 -28.08 -15.07
N PHE A 248 2.06 -27.31 -14.76
CA PHE A 248 2.91 -26.67 -15.74
C PHE A 248 3.71 -27.73 -16.50
N VAL A 249 3.60 -27.75 -17.84
CA VAL A 249 4.26 -28.74 -18.70
C VAL A 249 5.78 -28.71 -18.51
N ASN A 250 6.38 -27.54 -18.34
CA ASN A 250 7.82 -27.37 -18.16
C ASN A 250 8.34 -27.79 -16.77
N ARG A 251 7.48 -27.79 -15.73
CA ARG A 251 7.83 -28.22 -14.36
C ARG A 251 7.39 -29.64 -14.05
N PHE A 252 6.53 -30.23 -14.87
CA PHE A 252 6.02 -31.58 -14.65
C PHE A 252 7.11 -32.66 -14.53
N PRO A 253 8.22 -32.64 -15.30
CA PRO A 253 9.29 -33.62 -15.13
C PRO A 253 9.90 -33.61 -13.73
N GLU A 254 10.10 -32.43 -13.14
CA GLU A 254 10.62 -32.27 -11.78
C GLU A 254 9.67 -32.88 -10.73
N LEU A 255 8.37 -32.61 -10.88
CA LEU A 255 7.34 -33.19 -10.03
C LEU A 255 7.27 -34.72 -10.18
N LEU A 256 7.41 -35.23 -11.40
CA LEU A 256 7.38 -36.67 -11.68
C LEU A 256 8.53 -37.39 -10.97
N THR A 257 9.75 -36.85 -11.01
CA THR A 257 10.89 -37.41 -10.28
C THR A 257 10.65 -37.46 -8.77
N ARG A 258 10.08 -36.39 -8.17
CA ARG A 258 9.71 -36.38 -6.74
C ARG A 258 8.65 -37.45 -6.43
N LEU A 259 7.66 -37.59 -7.30
CA LEU A 259 6.59 -38.57 -7.17
C LEU A 259 7.13 -40.00 -7.23
N GLU A 260 7.99 -40.31 -8.20
CA GLU A 260 8.63 -41.62 -8.35
C GLU A 260 9.45 -41.97 -7.11
N ALA A 261 10.30 -41.06 -6.63
CA ALA A 261 11.08 -41.26 -5.42
C ALA A 261 10.17 -41.55 -4.20
N HIS A 262 9.07 -40.80 -4.04
CA HIS A 262 8.12 -41.03 -2.95
C HIS A 262 7.44 -42.41 -3.05
N LEU A 263 7.07 -42.83 -4.25
CA LEU A 263 6.46 -44.14 -4.49
C LEU A 263 7.45 -45.28 -4.23
N ASP A 264 8.71 -45.13 -4.63
CA ASP A 264 9.77 -46.11 -4.40
C ASP A 264 10.10 -46.26 -2.91
N HIS A 265 10.15 -45.15 -2.16
CA HIS A 265 10.35 -45.19 -0.70
C HIS A 265 9.20 -45.88 0.05
N LYS A 266 7.98 -45.86 -0.48
CA LYS A 266 6.84 -46.60 0.07
C LYS A 266 6.90 -48.11 -0.19
N ILE A 267 7.72 -48.55 -1.15
CA ILE A 267 7.87 -49.96 -1.52
C ILE A 267 8.94 -50.64 -0.65
N LEU A 268 9.88 -49.90 -0.05
CA LEU A 268 10.81 -50.48 0.92
C LEU A 268 10.11 -50.70 2.29
N PRO A 269 10.13 -51.92 2.87
CA PRO A 269 9.64 -52.12 4.23
C PRO A 269 10.50 -51.32 5.22
N PRO A 270 9.94 -50.93 6.39
CA PRO A 270 10.74 -50.32 7.45
C PRO A 270 11.91 -51.26 7.78
N ALA A 271 13.14 -50.73 7.74
CA ALA A 271 14.31 -51.45 8.19
C ALA A 271 14.03 -51.95 9.62
N GLN A 272 14.00 -53.28 9.78
CA GLN A 272 13.88 -53.95 11.07
C GLN A 272 15.11 -53.69 11.93
#